data_AF-A0ABD7KL99-F1
#
_entry.id   AF-A0ABD7KL99-F1
#
_cell.length_a   1.000
_cell.length_b   1.000
_cell.length_c   1.000
_cell.angle_alpha   90.00
_cell.angle_beta   90.00
_cell.angle_gamma   90.00
#
_symmetry.space_group_name_H-M   'P 1'
#
loop_
_entity.id
_entity.type
_entity.pdbx_description
1 polymer ?
#
loop_
_entity_poly.entity_id
_entity_poly.type
_entity_poly.pdbx_seq_one_letter_code
_entity_poly.pdbx_strand_id
1 'polypeptide(L)' 'MRELNRRFRDHYGVQVRVIRWEPETRRVIYLREGYDHECFSPLEQFQRKFTELKDDHEPVNAIPPDSD' A
#
# COMPACT_ATOMS: atom_id res chain seq x y z
N MET A 1 -7.46 4.65 -15.35
CA MET A 1 -6.96 3.74 -14.31
C MET A 1 -5.84 4.46 -13.57
N ARG A 2 -5.79 4.42 -12.24
CA ARG A 2 -4.67 4.96 -11.47
C ARG A 2 -3.83 3.79 -10.98
N GLU A 3 -2.58 3.72 -11.41
CA GLU A 3 -1.60 2.83 -10.78
C GLU A 3 -1.33 3.37 -9.38
N LEU A 4 -1.77 2.62 -8.38
CA LEU A 4 -1.60 2.96 -6.98
C LEU A 4 -0.43 2.13 -6.46
N ASN A 5 0.80 2.63 -6.48
CA ASN A 5 1.94 1.98 -5.83
C ASN A 5 1.89 2.17 -4.31
N ARG A 6 0.77 1.77 -3.69
CA ARG A 6 0.53 1.89 -2.26
C ARG A 6 0.80 0.57 -1.58
N ARG A 7 1.53 0.64 -0.47
CA ARG A 7 1.86 -0.51 0.38
C ARG A 7 0.83 -0.61 1.50
N PHE A 8 0.41 -1.82 1.78
CA PHE A 8 -0.52 -2.14 2.87
C PHE A 8 0.03 -3.32 3.65
N ARG A 9 -0.48 -3.48 4.87
CA ARG A 9 -0.19 -4.62 5.72
C ARG A 9 -1.49 -5.30 6.10
N ASP A 10 -1.57 -6.60 5.88
CA ASP A 10 -2.70 -7.43 6.32
C ASP A 10 -2.70 -7.61 7.84
N HIS A 11 -3.81 -8.05 8.44
CA HIS A 11 -3.91 -8.32 9.88
C HIS A 11 -2.92 -9.39 10.38
N TYR A 12 -2.43 -10.28 9.51
CA TYR A 12 -1.33 -11.21 9.83
C TYR A 12 0.06 -10.56 9.84
N GLY A 13 0.16 -9.28 9.50
CA GLY A 13 1.41 -8.56 9.42
C GLY A 13 2.17 -8.73 8.09
N VAL A 14 1.57 -9.37 7.09
CA VAL A 14 2.15 -9.58 5.76
C VAL A 14 2.02 -8.31 4.92
N GLN A 15 3.09 -7.89 4.25
CA GLN A 15 3.06 -6.76 3.34
C GLN A 15 2.38 -7.14 2.01
N VAL A 16 1.52 -6.25 1.53
CA VAL A 16 0.90 -6.35 0.21
C VAL A 16 1.06 -5.03 -0.53
N ARG A 17 1.29 -5.14 -1.84
CA ARG A 17 1.36 -4.00 -2.74
C ARG A 17 0.10 -3.98 -3.57
N VAL A 18 -0.74 -2.96 -3.38
CA VAL A 18 -1.84 -2.70 -4.30
C VAL A 18 -1.21 -2.33 -5.64
N ILE A 19 -1.70 -2.93 -6.73
CA ILE A 19 -1.23 -2.63 -8.09
C ILE A 19 -2.34 -1.98 -8.92
N ARG A 20 -3.60 -2.30 -8.62
CA ARG A 20 -4.75 -1.77 -9.35
C ARG A 20 -6.00 -1.73 -8.46
N TRP A 21 -6.88 -0.79 -8.74
CA TRP A 21 -8.23 -0.74 -8.19
C TRP A 21 -9.26 -0.59 -9.30
N GLU A 22 -10.32 -1.39 -9.23
CA GLU A 22 -11.43 -1.42 -10.18
C GLU A 22 -12.67 -0.74 -9.56
N PRO A 23 -13.04 0.48 -10.01
CA PRO A 23 -14.18 1.21 -9.46
C PRO A 23 -15.52 0.57 -9.80
N GLU A 24 -15.63 -0.07 -10.97
CA GLU A 24 -16.87 -0.66 -11.48
C GLU A 24 -17.33 -1.84 -10.61
N THR A 25 -16.39 -2.71 -10.24
CA THR A 25 -16.64 -3.90 -9.40
C THR A 25 -16.30 -3.67 -7.93
N ARG A 26 -15.75 -2.49 -7.60
CA ARG A 26 -15.22 -2.12 -6.27
C ARG A 26 -14.22 -3.15 -5.75
N ARG A 27 -13.26 -3.58 -6.58
CA ARG A 27 -12.24 -4.58 -6.24
C ARG A 27 -10.86 -3.95 -6.20
N VAL A 28 -10.04 -4.39 -5.25
CA VAL A 28 -8.64 -4.04 -5.12
C VAL A 28 -7.82 -5.25 -5.54
N ILE A 29 -6.90 -5.04 -6.48
CA ILE A 29 -5.96 -6.05 -6.95
C ILE A 29 -4.59 -5.72 -6.35
N TYR A 30 -4.01 -6.70 -5.68
CA TYR A 30 -2.76 -6.55 -4.95
C TYR A 30 -1.91 -7.81 -5.05
N LEU A 31 -0.60 -7.60 -4.91
CA LEU A 31 0.39 -8.66 -4.81
C LEU A 31 0.79 -8.82 -3.34
N ARG A 32 0.95 -10.06 -2.89
CA ARG A 32 1.42 -10.37 -1.55
C ARG A 32 2.91 -10.68 -1.59
N GLU A 33 3.66 -10.25 -0.58
CA GLU A 33 5.07 -10.61 -0.46
C GLU A 33 5.25 -12.13 -0.35
N GLY A 34 6.13 -12.69 -1.19
CA GLY A 34 6.34 -14.15 -1.28
C GLY A 34 5.25 -14.91 -2.05
N TYR A 35 4.38 -14.22 -2.80
CA TYR A 35 3.35 -14.85 -3.63
C TYR A 35 3.26 -14.18 -5.01
N ASP A 36 3.61 -14.93 -6.05
CA ASP A 36 3.69 -14.44 -7.43
C ASP A 36 2.33 -14.18 -8.11
N HIS A 37 1.24 -14.67 -7.54
CA HIS A 37 -0.09 -14.50 -8.14
C HIS A 37 -0.79 -13.24 -7.66
N GLU A 38 -1.49 -12.58 -8.58
CA GLU A 38 -2.35 -11.44 -8.30
C GLU A 38 -3.57 -11.88 -7.47
N CYS A 39 -3.75 -11.25 -6.31
CA CYS A 39 -4.92 -11.43 -5.47
C CYS A 39 -5.89 -10.28 -5.67
N PHE A 40 -7.19 -10.55 -5.54
CA PHE A 40 -8.23 -9.53 -5.54
C PHE A 40 -9.15 -9.66 -4.34
N SER A 41 -9.56 -8.52 -3.77
CA SER A 41 -10.55 -8.46 -2.70
C SER A 41 -11.52 -7.29 -2.91
N PRO A 42 -12.76 -7.39 -2.41
CA PRO A 42 -13.68 -6.26 -2.38
C PRO A 42 -13.08 -5.10 -1.56
N LEU A 43 -13.26 -3.87 -2.02
CA LEU A 43 -12.70 -2.67 -1.42
C LEU A 43 -13.05 -2.53 0.07
N GLU A 44 -14.31 -2.77 0.44
CA GLU A 44 -14.74 -2.71 1.85
C GLU A 44 -14.02 -3.73 2.74
N GLN A 45 -13.86 -4.96 2.25
CA GLN A 45 -13.12 -5.98 2.98
C GLN A 45 -11.64 -5.64 3.08
N PHE A 46 -11.07 -5.10 2.00
CA PHE A 46 -9.69 -4.67 1.95
C PHE A 46 -9.44 -3.55 2.98
N GLN A 47 -10.25 -2.50 2.98
CA GLN A 47 -10.11 -1.38 3.92
C GLN A 47 -10.27 -1.81 5.40
N ARG A 48 -11.05 -2.86 5.68
CA ARG A 48 -11.25 -3.37 7.04
C ARG A 48 -10.10 -4.26 7.54
N LYS A 49 -9.50 -5.05 6.66
CA LYS A 49 -8.47 -6.05 7.01
C LYS A 49 -7.04 -5.57 6.79
N PHE A 50 -6.85 -4.57 5.94
CA PHE A 50 -5.54 -4.06 5.55
C PHE A 50 -5.36 -2.64 6.06
N THR A 51 -4.19 -2.41 6.65
CA THR A 51 -3.75 -1.09 7.12
C THR A 51 -2.81 -0.49 6.09
N GLU A 52 -3.08 0.73 5.64
CA GLU A 52 -2.17 1.45 4.73
C GLU A 52 -0.85 1.73 5.43
N LEU A 53 0.25 1.26 4.82
CA LEU A 53 1.59 1.68 5.17
C LEU A 53 1.83 2.97 4.40
N LYS A 54 1.57 4.11 5.03
CA LYS A 54 2.08 5.38 4.53
C LYS A 54 3.59 5.23 4.55
N ASP A 55 4.21 5.16 3.37
CA ASP A 55 5.63 5.43 3.25
C ASP A 55 5.75 6.88 3.70
N ASP A 56 6.03 7.08 4.99
CA ASP A 56 6.56 8.32 5.54
C ASP A 56 7.93 8.50 4.89
N HIS A 57 7.91 8.79 3.59
CA HIS A 57 8.98 9.54 2.98
C HIS A 57 8.83 10.95 3.54
N GLU A 58 9.15 11.12 4.83
CA GLU A 58 9.65 12.39 5.31
C GLU A 58 10.80 12.71 4.35
N PRO A 59 10.74 13.79 3.55
CA PRO A 59 11.99 14.42 3.23
C PRO A 59 12.53 14.85 4.58
N VAL A 60 13.38 14.03 5.18
CA VAL A 60 14.46 14.51 6.01
C VAL A 60 15.27 15.43 5.10
N ASN A 61 14.75 16.64 4.88
CA ASN A 61 15.58 17.82 4.77
C ASN A 61 16.31 17.84 6.12
N ALA A 62 17.39 17.06 6.16
CA ALA A 62 18.48 17.25 7.07
C ALA A 62 18.89 18.71 6.89
N ILE A 63 18.30 19.56 7.71
CA ILE A 63 18.82 20.88 8.01
C ILE A 63 20.26 20.60 8.45
N PRO A 64 21.29 21.04 7.70
CA PRO A 64 22.65 20.79 8.13
C PRO A 64 22.82 21.41 9.52
N PRO A 65 23.37 20.66 10.49
CA PRO A 65 23.85 21.27 11.72
C PRO A 65 25.06 22.14 11.37
N ASP A 66 25.23 23.20 12.16
CA ASP A 66 26.31 24.19 12.15
C ASP A 66 26.20 25.31 11.10
N SER A 67 25.97 26.57 11.50
CA SER A 67 26.83 27.49 12.28
C SER A 67 27.57 28.43 11.34
N ASP A 68 27.09 29.67 11.24
CA ASP A 68 27.85 30.92 11.42
C ASP A 68 26.86 32.08 11.64
#